data_AF-A0A4R5E6Q5-F1
#
_entry.id   AF-A0A4R5E6Q5-F1
#
_cell.length_a   1.000
_cell.length_b   1.000
_cell.length_c   1.000
_cell.angle_alpha   90.00
_cell.angle_beta   90.00
_cell.angle_gamma   90.00
#
_symmetry.space_group_name_H-M   'P 1'
#
loop_
_entity.id
_entity.type
_entity.pdbx_description
1 polymer ?
#
loop_
_entity_poly.entity_id
_entity_poly.type
_entity_poly.pdbx_seq_one_letter_code
_entity_poly.pdbx_strand_id
1 'polypeptide(L)' 'MPTYRIQPQRGDPQTVQALRLRTDDEHVYFEDRVQGHWRPILRLPLDEVERVQRRLNEDNGSWIWVTEHVRRMPL' A
#
# COMPACT_ATOMS: atom_id res chain seq x y z
N MET A 1 -13.38 -0.95 -0.64
CA MET A 1 -12.07 -0.75 0.00
C MET A 1 -10.99 -0.86 -1.07
N PRO A 2 -10.02 0.06 -1.14
CA PRO A 2 -8.91 -0.03 -2.08
C PRO A 2 -8.14 -1.34 -1.94
N THR A 3 -7.70 -1.89 -3.07
CA THR A 3 -6.83 -3.07 -3.12
C THR A 3 -5.44 -2.63 -3.53
N TYR A 4 -4.44 -3.01 -2.75
CA TYR A 4 -3.04 -2.76 -3.01
C TYR A 4 -2.32 -4.07 -3.35
N ARG A 5 -1.42 -4.02 -4.31
CA ARG A 5 -0.45 -5.05 -4.62
C ARG A 5 0.92 -4.55 -4.22
N ILE A 6 1.60 -5.33 -3.39
CA ILE A 6 2.97 -5.06 -2.95
C ILE A 6 3.90 -6.05 -3.63
N GLN A 7 4.92 -5.52 -4.30
CA GLN A 7 6.07 -6.28 -4.73
C GLN A 7 7.17 -6.11 -3.67
N PRO A 8 7.48 -7.13 -2.87
CA PRO A 8 8.65 -7.10 -2.02
C PRO A 8 9.92 -7.23 -2.86
N GLN A 9 11.05 -6.73 -2.35
CA GLN A 9 12.37 -6.94 -2.98
C GLN A 9 12.74 -8.43 -3.06
N ARG A 10 12.19 -9.25 -2.16
CA ARG A 10 12.39 -10.70 -2.13
C ARG A 10 11.07 -11.41 -1.86
N GLY A 11 10.85 -12.50 -2.58
CA GLY A 11 9.66 -13.33 -2.44
C GLY A 11 8.50 -12.91 -3.34
N ASP A 12 7.34 -13.47 -3.04
CA ASP A 12 6.17 -13.34 -3.90
C ASP A 12 5.40 -12.04 -3.66
N PRO A 13 4.77 -11.48 -4.71
CA PRO A 13 3.87 -10.35 -4.54
C PRO A 13 2.71 -10.70 -3.62
N GLN A 14 2.33 -9.77 -2.75
CA GLN A 14 1.17 -9.93 -1.86
C GLN A 14 0.12 -8.86 -2.14
N THR A 15 -1.14 -9.18 -1.83
CA THR A 15 -2.27 -8.27 -2.01
C THR A 15 -2.91 -7.98 -0.66
N VAL A 16 -3.17 -6.71 -0.38
CA VAL A 16 -3.86 -6.26 0.84
C VAL A 16 -4.97 -5.29 0.49
N GLN A 17 -6.09 -5.37 1.19
CA GLN A 17 -7.13 -4.35 1.11
C GLN A 17 -6.99 -3.39 2.28
N ALA A 18 -6.84 -2.10 2.01
CA ALA A 18 -6.62 -1.08 3.03
C ALA A 18 -7.32 0.23 2.65
N LEU A 19 -7.66 1.06 3.63
CA LEU A 19 -8.28 2.36 3.36
C LEU A 19 -7.25 3.42 2.97
N ARG A 20 -6.01 3.32 3.46
CA ARG A 20 -4.92 4.20 3.02
C ARG A 20 -3.55 3.53 3.04
N LEU A 21 -2.66 4.11 2.26
CA LEU A 21 -1.22 3.91 2.27
C LEU A 21 -0.56 5.11 2.95
N ARG A 22 0.36 4.87 3.87
CA ARG A 22 1.21 5.90 4.49
C ARG A 22 2.65 5.41 4.50
N THR A 23 3.60 6.32 4.35
CA THR A 23 5.03 6.05 4.53
C THR A 23 5.61 6.97 5.59
N ASP A 24 6.67 6.49 6.25
CA ASP A 24 7.66 7.31 6.94
C ASP A 24 9.07 6.87 6.52
N ASP A 25 10.09 7.24 7.29
CA ASP A 25 11.49 7.02 6.93
C ASP A 25 11.89 5.54 6.91
N GLU A 26 11.17 4.72 7.68
CA GLU A 26 11.51 3.33 7.91
C GLU A 26 10.48 2.36 7.35
N HIS A 27 9.21 2.74 7.25
CA HIS A 27 8.15 1.79 6.97
C HIS A 27 7.09 2.28 5.98
N VAL A 28 6.44 1.29 5.38
CA VAL A 28 5.20 1.42 4.63
C VAL A 28 4.07 0.83 5.47
N TYR A 29 3.00 1.59 5.61
CA TYR A 29 1.81 1.22 6.38
C TYR A 29 0.60 1.17 5.46
N PHE A 30 -0.10 0.06 5.54
CA PHE A 30 -1.44 -0.10 5.01
C PHE A 30 -2.39 -0.05 6.20
N GLU A 31 -3.27 0.93 6.22
CA GLU A 31 -4.05 1.26 7.39
C GLU A 31 -5.55 1.18 7.10
N ASP A 32 -6.28 0.74 8.11
CA ASP A 32 -7.73 0.77 8.16
C ASP A 32 -8.19 1.72 9.29
N ARG A 33 -9.49 2.02 9.34
CA ARG A 33 -10.08 2.90 10.33
C ARG A 33 -10.92 2.11 11.32
N VAL A 34 -10.40 1.93 12.53
CA VAL A 34 -11.04 1.18 13.62
C VAL A 34 -11.40 2.16 14.72
N GLN A 35 -12.70 2.27 15.04
CA GLN A 35 -13.22 3.17 16.08
C GLN A 35 -12.76 4.64 15.89
N GLY A 36 -12.71 5.09 14.63
CA GLY A 36 -12.26 6.44 14.28
C GLY A 36 -10.73 6.64 14.23
N HIS A 37 -9.95 5.68 14.74
CA HIS A 37 -8.49 5.71 14.74
C HIS A 37 -7.91 4.93 13.56
N TRP A 38 -6.82 5.45 12.99
CA TRP A 38 -6.04 4.74 11.99
C TRP A 38 -5.22 3.63 12.66
N ARG A 39 -5.32 2.42 12.13
CA ARG A 39 -4.54 1.27 12.61
C ARG A 39 -3.88 0.55 11.43
N PRO A 40 -2.59 0.21 11.54
CA PRO A 40 -1.93 -0.60 10.51
C PRO A 40 -2.49 -2.02 10.52
N ILE A 41 -2.87 -2.48 9.35
CA ILE A 41 -3.24 -3.88 9.08
C ILE A 41 -2.09 -4.64 8.42
N LEU A 42 -1.18 -3.91 7.77
CA LEU A 42 0.10 -4.41 7.29
C LEU A 42 1.15 -3.30 7.46
N ARG A 43 2.32 -3.68 7.97
CA ARG A 43 3.49 -2.83 8.14
C ARG A 43 4.68 -3.58 7.54
N LEU A 44 5.40 -2.93 6.62
CA LEU A 44 6.59 -3.49 5.99
C LEU A 44 7.75 -2.49 6.10
N PRO A 45 9.00 -2.96 6.29
CA PRO A 45 10.18 -2.11 6.13
C PRO A 45 10.21 -1.49 4.73
N LEU A 46 10.49 -0.20 4.64
CA LEU A 46 10.51 0.53 3.36
C LEU A 46 11.59 0.00 2.42
N ASP A 47 12.70 -0.47 2.97
CA ASP A 47 13.81 -1.09 2.24
C ASP A 47 13.51 -2.53 1.79
N GLU A 48 12.41 -3.14 2.22
CA GLU A 48 11.95 -4.43 1.72
C GLU A 48 10.87 -4.30 0.63
N VAL A 49 10.37 -3.09 0.37
CA VAL A 49 9.31 -2.83 -0.61
C VAL A 49 9.91 -2.30 -1.91
N GLU A 50 9.82 -3.08 -2.99
CA GLU A 50 10.26 -2.64 -4.33
C GLU A 50 9.21 -1.75 -5.00
N ARG A 51 7.92 -2.14 -4.89
CA ARG A 51 6.83 -1.43 -5.56
C ARG A 51 5.52 -1.61 -4.81
N VAL A 52 4.74 -0.53 -4.74
CA VAL A 52 3.33 -0.59 -4.34
C VAL A 52 2.47 -0.13 -5.51
N GLN A 53 1.38 -0.84 -5.77
CA GLN A 53 0.38 -0.44 -6.75
C GLN A 53 -1.01 -0.50 -6.14
N ARG A 54 -1.87 0.45 -6.50
CA ARG A 54 -3.28 0.48 -6.12
C ARG A 54 -4.15 0.12 -7.33
N ARG A 55 -5.16 -0.71 -7.09
CA ARG A 55 -6.17 -1.04 -8.09
C ARG A 55 -7.14 0.13 -8.24
N LEU A 56 -7.28 0.63 -9.46
CA LEU A 56 -8.35 1.55 -9.84
C LEU A 56 -9.34 0.77 -10.73
N ASN A 57 -10.61 0.76 -10.35
CA ASN A 57 -11.67 0.19 -11.18
C ASN A 57 -12.10 1.24 -12.21
N GLU A 58 -12.33 0.81 -13.44
CA GLU A 58 -12.93 1.63 -14.49
C GLU A 58 -14.45 1.39 -14.58
N ASP A 59 -15.18 2.35 -15.14
CA ASP A 59 -16.65 2.27 -15.26
C ASP A 59 -17.13 1.10 -16.14
N ASN A 60 -16.25 0.56 -16.98
CA ASN A 60 -16.51 -0.58 -17.87
C ASN A 60 -16.36 -1.95 -17.17
N GLY A 61 -16.11 -1.98 -15.86
CA GLY A 61 -15.88 -3.21 -15.10
C GLY A 61 -14.46 -3.77 -15.17
N SER A 62 -13.55 -3.12 -15.91
CA SER A 62 -12.13 -3.42 -15.91
C SER A 62 -11.41 -2.78 -14.72
N TRP A 63 -10.12 -3.09 -14.56
CA TRP A 63 -9.27 -2.40 -13.60
C TRP A 63 -7.84 -2.29 -14.10
N ILE A 64 -7.17 -1.24 -13.62
CA ILE A 64 -5.75 -1.00 -13.84
C ILE A 64 -5.00 -0.96 -12.50
N TRP A 65 -3.69 -1.22 -12.56
CA TRP A 65 -2.78 -1.03 -11.44
C TRP A 65 -2.02 0.28 -11.62
N VAL A 66 -2.19 1.21 -10.69
CA VAL A 66 -1.44 2.47 -10.66
C VAL A 66 -0.35 2.37 -9.61
N THR A 67 0.89 2.70 -9.99
CA THR A 67 2.03 2.70 -9.07
C THR A 67 1.91 3.86 -8.09
N GLU A 68 2.00 3.55 -6.79
CA GLU A 68 1.98 4.52 -5.71
C GLU A 68 3.40 4.97 -5.36
N HIS A 69 3.55 6.23 -4.94
CA HIS A 69 4.84 6.74 -4.49
C HIS A 69 5.11 6.32 -3.05
N VAL A 70 5.97 5.32 -2.89
CA VAL A 70 6.60 4.94 -1.63
C VAL A 70 7.93 5.70 -1.53
N ARG A 71 7.96 6.80 -0.79
CA ARG A 71 9.17 7.62 -0.60
C ARG A 71 9.39 7.87 0.88
N ARG A 72 10.66 7.95 1.27
CA ARG A 72 11.05 8.60 2.54
C ARG A 72 10.56 10.04 2.49
N MET A 73 9.90 10.50 3.53
CA MET A 73 9.59 11.92 3.65
C MET A 73 10.86 12.63 4.09
N PRO A 74 11.32 13.70 3.42
CA PRO A 74 12.42 14.49 3.97
C PRO A 74 11.96 15.12 5.29
N LEU A 75 12.82 14.98 6.32
CA LEU A 75 12.69 15.63 7.64
C LEU A 75 12.56 17.16 7.53
#